data_AF-A0A9W7LDT8-F1
#
_entry.id   AF-A0A9W7LDT8-F1
#
_cell.length_a   1.000
_cell.length_b   1.000
_cell.length_c   1.000
_cell.angle_alpha   90.00
_cell.angle_beta   90.00
_cell.angle_gamma   90.00
#
_symmetry.space_group_name_H-M   'P 1'
#
loop_
_entity.id
_entity.type
_entity.pdbx_description
1 polymer ?
#
loop_
_entity_poly.entity_id
_entity_poly.type
_entity_poly.pdbx_seq_one_letter_code
_entity_poly.pdbx_strand_id
1 'polypeptide(L)'
;MTAQGCEKDHKKDDKKLMEKIANRLYSLKLLSGNKSVKSTSNSNIVLIPSANLTCTLKGNNFQYHKQVNKDRSKELFILLKMEILKRGGKGGTFGEVQRIITDSWEGPFMHIATF
;
A
#
# COMPACT_ATOMS: atom_id res chain seq x y z
N MET A 1 -18.51 16.35 -25.50
CA MET A 1 -18.04 15.41 -24.45
C MET A 1 -16.91 16.09 -23.69
N THR A 2 -17.21 16.69 -22.54
CA THR A 2 -16.27 17.53 -21.78
C THR A 2 -15.31 16.65 -20.96
N ALA A 3 -14.05 17.06 -20.86
CA ALA A 3 -12.95 16.35 -20.16
C ALA A 3 -13.27 15.95 -18.71
N GLN A 4 -14.29 16.57 -18.09
CA GLN A 4 -14.80 16.26 -16.75
C GLN A 4 -15.48 14.89 -16.62
N GLY A 5 -15.96 14.28 -17.72
CA GLY A 5 -16.55 12.93 -17.67
C GLY A 5 -15.48 11.84 -17.51
N CYS A 6 -14.39 11.94 -18.26
CA CYS A 6 -13.32 10.94 -18.29
C CYS A 6 -12.52 10.88 -16.99
N GLU A 7 -12.26 12.04 -16.36
CA GLU A 7 -11.50 12.12 -15.11
C GLU A 7 -12.25 11.52 -13.89
N LYS A 8 -13.58 11.57 -13.91
CA LYS A 8 -14.42 11.02 -12.82
C LYS A 8 -14.47 9.49 -12.85
N ASP A 9 -14.41 8.89 -14.04
CA ASP A 9 -14.47 7.43 -14.20
C ASP A 9 -13.16 6.77 -13.74
N HIS A 10 -11.99 7.34 -14.07
CA HIS A 10 -10.71 6.84 -13.59
C HIS A 10 -10.60 6.81 -12.05
N LYS A 11 -11.02 7.90 -11.37
CA LYS A 11 -11.00 7.97 -9.90
C LYS A 11 -11.92 6.92 -9.25
N LYS A 12 -13.03 6.57 -9.90
CA LYS A 12 -13.95 5.53 -9.43
C LYS A 12 -13.32 4.14 -9.54
N ASP A 13 -12.61 3.88 -10.64
CA ASP A 13 -11.93 2.60 -10.85
C ASP A 13 -10.72 2.44 -9.92
N ASP A 14 -9.96 3.50 -9.65
CA ASP A 14 -8.88 3.47 -8.66
C ASP A 14 -9.38 3.16 -7.27
N LYS A 15 -10.49 3.77 -6.88
CA LYS A 15 -11.09 3.54 -5.57
C LYS A 15 -11.45 2.06 -5.40
N LYS A 16 -12.09 1.46 -6.42
CA LYS A 16 -12.40 0.03 -6.43
C LYS A 16 -11.13 -0.83 -6.39
N LEU A 17 -10.10 -0.45 -7.14
CA LEU A 17 -8.82 -1.16 -7.16
C LEU A 17 -8.15 -1.12 -5.78
N MET A 18 -8.06 0.05 -5.15
CA MET A 18 -7.47 0.21 -3.81
C MET A 18 -8.27 -0.56 -2.76
N GLU A 19 -9.61 -0.58 -2.86
CA GLU A 19 -10.46 -1.41 -2.01
C GLU A 19 -10.16 -2.91 -2.20
N LYS A 20 -10.00 -3.38 -3.44
CA LYS A 20 -9.63 -4.76 -3.76
C LYS A 20 -8.25 -5.12 -3.20
N ILE A 21 -7.27 -4.22 -3.31
CA ILE A 21 -5.92 -4.41 -2.74
C ILE A 21 -6.02 -4.50 -1.22
N ALA A 22 -6.73 -3.58 -0.56
CA ALA A 22 -6.93 -3.61 0.88
C ALA A 22 -7.58 -4.93 1.34
N ASN A 23 -8.66 -5.36 0.68
CA ASN A 23 -9.31 -6.64 0.98
C ASN A 23 -8.35 -7.82 0.84
N ARG A 24 -7.52 -7.83 -0.22
CA ARG A 24 -6.52 -8.87 -0.42
C ARG A 24 -5.48 -8.87 0.70
N LEU A 25 -4.93 -7.72 1.09
CA LEU A 25 -3.97 -7.59 2.19
C LEU A 25 -4.53 -8.14 3.51
N TYR A 26 -5.77 -7.78 3.87
CA TYR A 26 -6.41 -8.28 5.10
C TYR A 26 -6.73 -9.79 5.04
N SER A 27 -6.89 -10.36 3.85
CA SER A 27 -7.17 -11.78 3.66
C SER A 27 -5.92 -12.68 3.64
N LEU A 28 -4.72 -12.09 3.56
CA LEU A 28 -3.47 -12.85 3.53
C LEU A 28 -3.30 -13.63 4.84
N LYS A 29 -3.05 -14.94 4.73
CA LYS A 29 -2.91 -15.85 5.87
C LYS A 29 -1.45 -15.96 6.33
N LEU A 30 -0.90 -14.84 6.80
CA LEU A 30 0.52 -14.73 7.17
C LEU A 30 0.78 -14.90 8.67
N LEU A 31 -0.28 -15.02 9.48
CA LEU A 31 -0.14 -15.22 10.91
C LEU A 31 -0.04 -16.71 11.24
N SER A 32 0.59 -17.02 12.37
CA SER A 32 0.71 -18.39 12.88
C SER A 32 -0.65 -19.11 12.91
N GLY A 33 -0.65 -20.38 12.53
CA GLY A 33 -1.86 -21.18 12.37
C GLY A 33 -2.68 -20.84 11.11
N ASN A 34 -2.04 -20.28 10.07
CA ASN A 34 -2.68 -19.96 8.78
C ASN A 34 -3.86 -18.98 8.93
N LYS A 35 -3.72 -18.03 9.86
CA LYS A 35 -4.73 -17.00 10.18
C LYS A 35 -4.45 -15.74 9.39
N SER A 36 -5.53 -15.03 9.07
CA SER A 36 -5.46 -13.74 8.36
C SER A 36 -5.52 -12.56 9.32
N VAL A 37 -5.07 -11.39 8.88
CA VAL A 37 -5.21 -10.15 9.66
C VAL A 37 -6.69 -9.79 9.87
N LYS A 38 -7.59 -10.16 8.95
CA LYS A 38 -9.04 -10.00 9.11
C LYS A 38 -9.60 -10.78 10.31
N SER A 39 -8.98 -11.90 10.69
CA SER A 39 -9.45 -12.76 11.78
C SER A 39 -8.99 -12.34 13.18
N THR A 40 -8.21 -11.27 13.29
CA THR A 40 -7.73 -10.75 14.58
C THR A 40 -8.59 -9.57 15.04
N SER A 41 -8.87 -9.49 16.34
CA SER A 41 -9.63 -8.40 16.97
C SER A 41 -8.96 -7.03 16.86
N ASN A 42 -7.64 -7.01 16.63
CA ASN A 42 -6.84 -5.79 16.46
C ASN A 42 -6.25 -5.73 15.06
N SER A 43 -6.83 -4.90 14.19
CA SER A 43 -6.38 -4.70 12.82
C SER A 43 -5.06 -3.90 12.76
N ASN A 44 -3.95 -4.55 13.05
CA ASN A 44 -2.62 -3.93 13.21
C ASN A 44 -1.86 -3.66 11.90
N ILE A 45 -2.54 -3.32 10.80
CA ILE A 45 -1.82 -2.97 9.56
C ILE A 45 -1.28 -1.55 9.67
N VAL A 46 0.02 -1.38 9.45
CA VAL A 46 0.66 -0.08 9.25
C VAL A 46 1.04 0.07 7.79
N LEU A 47 0.40 1.00 7.07
CA LEU A 47 0.70 1.29 5.68
C LEU A 47 1.78 2.38 5.58
N ILE A 48 2.92 2.04 4.96
CA ILE A 48 4.03 2.97 4.75
C ILE A 48 4.25 3.20 3.25
N PRO A 49 4.31 4.45 2.76
CA PRO A 49 4.61 4.73 1.36
C PRO A 49 6.08 4.40 1.06
N SER A 50 6.33 3.55 0.06
CA SER A 50 7.68 3.08 -0.27
C SER A 50 7.88 2.98 -1.79
N ALA A 51 8.27 4.09 -2.42
CA ALA A 51 8.49 4.12 -3.87
C ALA A 51 9.72 3.29 -4.29
N ASN A 52 10.69 3.15 -3.39
CA ASN A 52 11.94 2.42 -3.62
C ASN A 52 11.76 0.93 -4.00
N LEU A 53 10.62 0.31 -3.66
CA LEU A 53 10.34 -1.09 -3.98
C LEU A 53 10.25 -1.38 -5.48
N THR A 54 10.00 -0.37 -6.31
CA THR A 54 9.89 -0.54 -7.78
C THR A 54 11.13 -0.06 -8.52
N CYS A 55 12.26 0.11 -7.83
CA CYS A 55 13.49 0.54 -8.47
C CYS A 55 14.06 -0.54 -9.40
N THR A 56 14.79 -0.10 -10.42
CA THR A 56 15.59 -0.97 -11.27
C THR A 56 17.06 -0.61 -11.12
N LEU A 57 17.94 -1.60 -11.05
CA LEU A 57 19.37 -1.39 -10.99
C LEU A 57 19.93 -1.13 -12.40
N LYS A 58 20.71 -0.05 -12.57
CA LYS A 58 21.48 0.22 -13.79
C LYS A 58 22.92 0.55 -13.41
N GLY A 59 23.84 -0.39 -13.64
CA GLY A 59 25.18 -0.35 -13.07
C GLY A 59 25.08 -0.40 -11.54
N ASN A 60 25.63 0.61 -10.86
CA ASN A 60 25.57 0.74 -9.40
C ASN A 60 24.48 1.72 -8.90
N ASN A 61 23.63 2.23 -9.80
CA ASN A 61 22.63 3.23 -9.48
C ASN A 61 21.20 2.67 -9.55
N PHE A 62 20.34 3.10 -8.63
CA PHE A 62 18.90 2.84 -8.67
C PHE A 62 18.20 3.82 -9.59
N GLN A 63 17.31 3.30 -10.43
CA GLN A 63 16.46 4.08 -11.33
C GLN A 63 14.98 3.86 -10.99
N TYR A 64 14.19 4.91 -11.18
CA TYR A 64 12.78 4.95 -10.76
C TYR A 64 11.83 5.28 -11.93
N HIS A 65 12.26 5.10 -13.17
CA HIS A 65 11.50 5.49 -14.37
C HIS A 65 10.16 4.75 -14.53
N LYS A 66 9.99 3.60 -13.88
CA LYS A 66 8.74 2.81 -13.90
C LYS A 66 7.72 3.28 -12.86
N GLN A 67 8.06 4.26 -12.02
CA GLN A 67 7.15 4.77 -11.02
C GLN A 67 6.04 5.60 -11.67
N VAL A 68 4.85 5.45 -11.12
CA VAL A 68 3.75 6.39 -11.32
C VAL A 68 4.22 7.77 -10.85
N ASN A 69 3.79 8.84 -11.54
CA ASN A 69 4.18 10.20 -11.16
C ASN A 69 3.78 10.52 -9.69
N LYS A 70 4.41 11.55 -9.12
CA LYS A 70 4.28 11.87 -7.68
C LYS A 70 2.84 12.14 -7.27
N ASP A 71 2.12 12.97 -8.02
CA ASP A 71 0.77 13.40 -7.66
C ASP A 71 -0.21 12.23 -7.72
N ARG A 72 -0.10 11.43 -8.77
CA ARG A 72 -0.90 10.22 -8.94
C ARG A 72 -0.60 9.18 -7.87
N SER A 73 0.68 8.98 -7.54
CA SER A 73 1.08 8.08 -6.45
C SER A 73 0.52 8.54 -5.09
N LYS A 74 0.49 9.85 -4.85
CA LYS A 74 -0.09 10.43 -3.64
C LYS A 74 -1.60 10.16 -3.57
N GLU A 75 -2.32 10.35 -4.67
CA GLU A 75 -3.76 10.04 -4.74
C GLU A 75 -4.04 8.57 -4.43
N LEU A 76 -3.35 7.65 -5.10
CA LEU A 76 -3.52 6.21 -4.90
C LEU A 76 -3.18 5.80 -3.46
N PHE A 77 -2.09 6.35 -2.90
CA PHE A 77 -1.73 6.11 -1.51
C PHE A 77 -2.80 6.60 -0.54
N ILE A 78 -3.37 7.80 -0.75
CA ILE A 78 -4.43 8.33 0.09
C ILE A 78 -5.67 7.42 0.04
N LEU A 79 -6.07 6.99 -1.16
CA LEU A 79 -7.22 6.08 -1.32
C LEU A 79 -7.00 4.75 -0.58
N LEU A 80 -5.81 4.14 -0.71
CA LEU A 80 -5.48 2.92 0.02
C LEU A 80 -5.41 3.17 1.53
N LYS A 81 -4.78 4.27 1.97
CA LYS A 81 -4.68 4.65 3.38
C LYS A 81 -6.07 4.80 4.01
N MET A 82 -7.02 5.43 3.32
CA MET A 82 -8.40 5.54 3.80
C MET A 82 -9.03 4.15 4.04
N GLU A 83 -8.80 3.21 3.13
CA GLU A 83 -9.29 1.83 3.27
C GLU A 83 -8.66 1.08 4.44
N ILE A 84 -7.36 1.29 4.71
CA ILE A 84 -6.68 0.72 5.87
C ILE A 84 -7.19 1.35 7.19
N LEU A 85 -7.35 2.68 7.22
CA LEU A 85 -7.82 3.42 8.40
C LEU A 85 -9.25 3.03 8.81
N LYS A 86 -10.17 2.85 7.84
CA LYS A 86 -11.54 2.38 8.10
C LYS A 86 -11.60 1.05 8.85
N ARG A 87 -10.58 0.21 8.67
CA ARG A 87 -10.47 -1.12 9.28
C ARG A 87 -9.69 -1.10 10.58
N GLY A 88 -9.28 0.07 11.09
CA GLY A 88 -8.53 0.22 12.35
C GLY A 88 -7.01 0.19 12.22
N GLY A 89 -6.48 0.18 10.99
CA GLY A 89 -5.04 0.26 10.75
C GLY A 89 -4.47 1.68 10.95
N LYS A 90 -3.18 1.83 10.65
CA LYS A 90 -2.43 3.10 10.70
C LYS A 90 -1.78 3.36 9.34
N GLY A 91 -1.37 4.60 9.09
CA GLY A 91 -0.64 4.92 7.87
C GLY A 91 0.30 6.10 8.02
N GLY A 92 1.48 5.97 7.42
CA GLY A 92 2.50 7.02 7.35
C GLY A 92 2.08 8.22 6.50
N THR A 93 2.97 9.19 6.37
CA THR A 93 2.74 10.43 5.63
C THR A 93 3.45 10.40 4.29
N PHE A 94 2.72 10.54 3.18
CA PHE A 94 3.30 10.51 1.84
C PHE A 94 4.27 11.69 1.63
N GLY A 95 5.46 11.42 1.09
CA GLY A 95 6.47 12.43 0.79
C GLY A 95 7.38 12.78 1.97
N GLU A 96 7.06 12.31 3.17
CA GLU A 96 7.90 12.51 4.36
C GLU A 96 8.90 11.36 4.54
N VAL A 97 9.97 11.62 5.29
CA VAL A 97 10.90 10.58 5.71
C VAL A 97 10.20 9.64 6.70
N GLN A 98 10.18 8.35 6.40
CA GLN A 98 9.57 7.34 7.26
C GLN A 98 10.63 6.76 8.20
N ARG A 99 10.51 7.02 9.51
CA ARG A 99 11.32 6.35 10.54
C ARG A 99 10.51 5.20 11.12
N ILE A 100 10.88 3.98 10.75
CA ILE A 100 10.17 2.75 11.16
C ILE A 100 10.96 2.07 12.26
N ILE A 101 10.29 1.78 13.38
CA ILE A 101 10.83 0.97 14.47
C ILE A 101 10.06 -0.34 14.46
N THR A 102 10.75 -1.45 14.25
CA THR A 102 10.18 -2.80 14.28
C THR A 102 10.86 -3.58 15.39
N ASP A 103 10.07 -4.09 16.32
CA ASP A 103 10.51 -5.11 17.27
C ASP A 103 9.88 -6.44 16.83
N SER A 104 10.72 -7.41 16.43
CA SER A 104 10.25 -8.74 16.04
C SER A 104 10.99 -9.80 16.82
N TRP A 105 10.27 -10.43 17.75
CA TRP A 105 10.77 -11.51 18.58
C TRP A 105 10.90 -12.85 17.82
N GLU A 106 10.17 -13.00 16.71
CA GLU A 106 10.16 -14.20 15.86
C GLU A 106 10.73 -13.94 14.45
N GLY A 107 11.72 -13.03 14.35
CA GLY A 107 12.38 -12.69 13.09
C GLY A 107 11.46 -11.98 12.06
N PRO A 108 12.00 -11.45 10.96
CA PRO A 108 11.19 -10.84 9.92
C PRO A 108 10.56 -11.91 9.01
N PHE A 109 9.23 -12.02 9.02
CA PHE A 109 8.49 -12.86 8.05
C PHE A 109 8.03 -12.02 6.84
N MET A 110 8.93 -11.85 5.87
CA MET A 110 8.74 -10.91 4.75
C MET A 110 8.12 -11.58 3.52
N HIS A 111 7.14 -10.92 2.90
CA HIS A 111 6.49 -11.36 1.65
C HIS A 111 6.45 -10.21 0.65
N ILE A 112 6.60 -10.54 -0.62
CA ILE A 112 6.39 -9.60 -1.73
C ILE A 112 5.13 -10.04 -2.47
N ALA A 113 4.19 -9.12 -2.65
CA ALA A 113 2.96 -9.33 -3.40
C ALA A 113 2.82 -8.25 -4.48
N THR A 114 2.48 -8.67 -5.70
CA THR A 114 2.16 -7.80 -6.83
C THR A 114 0.66 -7.83 -7.10
N PHE A 115 0.10 -6.68 -7.48
CA PHE A 115 -1.33 -6.46 -7.65
C PHE A 115 -1.63 -5.85 -9.02
#